data_AF-A0A8T1M0K8-F1
#
_entry.id   AF-A0A8T1M0K8-F1
#
_cell.length_a   1.000
_cell.length_b   1.000
_cell.length_c   1.000
_cell.angle_alpha   90.00
_cell.angle_beta   90.00
_cell.angle_gamma   90.00
#
_symmetry.space_group_name_H-M   'P 1'
#
loop_
_entity.id
_entity.type
_entity.pdbx_description
1 polymer ?
#
loop_
_entity_poly.entity_id
_entity_poly.type
_entity_poly.pdbx_seq_one_letter_code
_entity_poly.pdbx_strand_id
1 'polypeptide(L)'
;MVNISWNGVYLNRFNQLQLVHNISNRHYTRPLLLHGHFAFLDFAQFGSTLQPVYLNMIRDPLERLVSHYYFLRFGDDFRPNVIRKRMNHSGRQQTFDDCVLNGGLDCQPKDLWVQVPFFCGHAAYCRIPGNPEALETAKRRVTEDYLLVGLTEEFDEFVTLLEKLLPRFFQGSTDLLQGSDGWHLRRTKHKLPINASTRAVFRDSRVWQIEQAFYEFVRAEFWTIRNALIHGPRIDLHQISTQVNQWIEQKFFFQRTRPDTVD
;
A
#
# COMPACT_ATOMS: atom_id res chain seq x y z
N MET A 1 8.33 -13.67 -9.02
CA MET A 1 7.79 -12.96 -7.85
C MET A 1 8.06 -13.79 -6.61
N VAL A 2 8.46 -13.19 -5.48
CA VAL A 2 8.76 -13.90 -4.21
C VAL A 2 7.88 -13.33 -3.10
N ASN A 3 7.22 -14.19 -2.31
CA ASN A 3 6.37 -13.80 -1.19
C ASN A 3 7.06 -14.07 0.15
N ILE A 4 7.17 -13.07 1.03
CA ILE A 4 7.80 -13.21 2.36
C ILE A 4 6.86 -12.95 3.54
N SER A 5 5.54 -12.98 3.30
CA SER A 5 4.51 -12.71 4.33
C SER A 5 4.59 -13.63 5.56
N TRP A 6 5.13 -14.84 5.42
CA TRP A 6 5.26 -15.80 6.53
C TRP A 6 6.25 -15.37 7.61
N ASN A 7 7.15 -14.42 7.30
CA ASN A 7 8.17 -13.94 8.24
C ASN A 7 7.64 -12.86 9.20
N GLY A 8 6.38 -12.46 9.05
CA GLY A 8 5.75 -11.42 9.87
C GLY A 8 6.15 -9.99 9.48
N VAL A 9 5.44 -9.03 10.08
CA VAL A 9 5.58 -7.60 9.72
C VAL A 9 6.91 -7.01 10.19
N TYR A 10 7.37 -7.40 11.37
CA TYR A 10 8.57 -6.85 11.99
C TYR A 10 9.63 -7.93 12.17
N LEU A 11 10.68 -7.82 11.37
CA LEU A 11 11.83 -8.71 11.47
C LEU A 11 12.75 -8.27 12.60
N ASN A 12 13.36 -9.21 13.32
CA ASN A 12 14.48 -8.89 14.21
C ASN A 12 15.73 -8.49 13.39
N ARG A 13 16.74 -7.88 14.03
CA ARG A 13 17.94 -7.39 13.33
C ARG A 13 18.68 -8.46 12.54
N PHE A 14 18.76 -9.69 13.07
CA PHE A 14 19.40 -10.80 12.38
C PHE A 14 18.64 -11.20 11.10
N ASN A 15 17.31 -11.32 11.17
CA ASN A 15 16.47 -11.64 10.03
C ASN A 15 16.48 -10.53 8.97
N GLN A 16 16.55 -9.26 9.39
CA GLN A 16 16.74 -8.13 8.48
C GLN A 16 18.06 -8.27 7.71
N LEU A 17 19.18 -8.52 8.41
CA LEU A 17 20.50 -8.74 7.81
C LEU A 17 20.48 -9.91 6.82
N GLN A 18 19.91 -11.05 7.21
CA GLN A 18 19.81 -12.24 6.36
C GLN A 18 18.98 -11.97 5.11
N LEU A 19 17.85 -11.27 5.24
CA LEU A 19 17.00 -10.90 4.11
C LEU A 19 17.75 -10.00 3.13
N VAL A 20 18.41 -8.94 3.63
CA VAL A 20 19.19 -8.01 2.79
C VAL A 20 20.33 -8.74 2.10
N HIS A 21 21.09 -9.56 2.82
CA HIS A 21 22.19 -10.34 2.26
C HIS A 21 21.71 -11.28 1.14
N ASN A 22 20.62 -12.02 1.39
CA ASN A 22 20.06 -12.96 0.42
C ASN A 22 19.55 -12.27 -0.84
N ILE A 23 18.92 -11.10 -0.74
CA ILE A 23 18.42 -10.36 -1.89
C ILE A 23 19.57 -9.70 -2.66
N SER A 24 20.55 -9.14 -1.95
CA SER A 24 21.68 -8.42 -2.54
C SER A 24 22.56 -9.34 -3.37
N ASN A 25 22.85 -10.54 -2.87
CA ASN A 25 23.82 -11.45 -3.49
C ASN A 25 23.22 -12.38 -4.55
N ARG A 26 21.90 -12.41 -4.72
CA ARG A 26 21.25 -13.17 -5.81
C ARG A 26 21.29 -12.37 -7.11
N HIS A 27 22.47 -12.27 -7.72
CA HIS A 27 22.67 -11.57 -9.00
C HIS A 27 21.90 -12.23 -10.16
N TYR A 28 21.68 -13.54 -10.14
CA TYR A 28 21.05 -14.29 -11.24
C TYR A 28 19.51 -14.26 -11.26
N THR A 29 18.84 -13.62 -10.30
CA THR A 29 17.36 -13.59 -10.23
C THR A 29 16.76 -12.21 -10.45
N ARG A 30 17.48 -11.29 -11.11
CA ARG A 30 17.01 -9.93 -11.42
C ARG A 30 16.49 -9.87 -12.87
N PRO A 31 15.35 -9.22 -13.17
CA PRO A 31 14.55 -8.36 -12.30
C PRO A 31 13.66 -9.17 -11.33
N LEU A 32 13.57 -8.74 -10.07
CA LEU A 32 12.84 -9.44 -9.01
C LEU A 32 11.72 -8.55 -8.45
N LEU A 33 10.50 -9.08 -8.40
CA LEU A 33 9.39 -8.49 -7.64
C LEU A 33 9.23 -9.26 -6.33
N LEU A 34 9.54 -8.60 -5.22
CA LEU A 34 9.36 -9.08 -3.86
C LEU A 34 8.09 -8.45 -3.26
N HIS A 35 7.23 -9.25 -2.66
CA HIS A 35 6.04 -8.75 -1.98
C HIS A 35 5.80 -9.49 -0.66
N GLY A 36 5.06 -8.86 0.25
CA GLY A 36 4.63 -9.47 1.49
C GLY A 36 4.31 -8.47 2.59
N HIS A 37 3.83 -8.97 3.71
CA HIS A 37 3.53 -8.16 4.89
C HIS A 37 4.79 -7.95 5.74
N PHE A 38 5.67 -7.01 5.36
CA PHE A 38 6.84 -6.60 6.14
C PHE A 38 7.02 -5.08 6.06
N ALA A 39 7.37 -4.45 7.20
CA ALA A 39 7.56 -3.01 7.28
C ALA A 39 8.79 -2.54 6.46
N PHE A 40 8.87 -1.24 6.19
CA PHE A 40 10.00 -0.63 5.48
C PHE A 40 11.35 -1.07 6.07
N LEU A 41 12.28 -1.38 5.17
CA LEU A 41 13.60 -1.90 5.50
C LEU A 41 14.65 -1.14 4.70
N ASP A 42 15.52 -0.39 5.38
CA ASP A 42 16.63 0.29 4.73
C ASP A 42 17.77 -0.70 4.45
N PHE A 43 18.03 -1.00 3.19
CA PHE A 43 19.10 -1.91 2.78
C PHE A 43 20.49 -1.31 3.05
N ALA A 44 20.63 0.01 2.96
CA ALA A 44 21.90 0.69 3.19
C ALA A 44 22.34 0.56 4.65
N GLN A 45 21.38 0.50 5.60
CA GLN A 45 21.66 0.22 7.02
C GLN A 45 22.42 -1.11 7.25
N PHE A 46 22.34 -2.05 6.31
CA PHE A 46 23.02 -3.36 6.37
C PHE A 46 24.22 -3.46 5.43
N GLY A 47 24.72 -2.34 4.91
CA GLY A 47 25.89 -2.30 4.03
C GLY A 47 25.65 -2.81 2.61
N SER A 48 24.37 -2.93 2.20
CA SER A 48 24.03 -3.29 0.82
C SER A 48 24.16 -2.08 -0.10
N THR A 49 24.81 -2.29 -1.25
CA THR A 49 24.80 -1.32 -2.37
C THR A 49 23.57 -1.45 -3.25
N LEU A 50 22.78 -2.51 -3.09
CA LEU A 50 21.48 -2.64 -3.74
C LEU A 50 20.49 -1.67 -3.09
N GLN A 51 19.91 -0.79 -3.89
CA GLN A 51 18.78 0.07 -3.55
C GLN A 51 17.52 -0.49 -4.24
N PRO A 52 16.64 -1.19 -3.52
CA PRO A 52 15.38 -1.66 -4.08
C PRO A 52 14.46 -0.50 -4.40
N VAL A 53 13.65 -0.64 -5.46
CA VAL A 53 12.55 0.27 -5.73
C VAL A 53 11.37 -0.13 -4.85
N TYR A 54 10.98 0.75 -3.92
CA TYR A 54 9.82 0.53 -3.07
C TYR A 54 8.53 1.03 -3.75
N LEU A 55 7.51 0.17 -3.73
CA LEU A 55 6.14 0.47 -4.14
C LEU A 55 5.21 0.08 -3.00
N ASN A 56 4.09 0.76 -2.85
CA ASN A 56 3.03 0.32 -1.95
C ASN A 56 1.68 0.88 -2.36
N MET A 57 0.62 0.46 -1.66
CA MET A 57 -0.71 1.01 -1.81
C MET A 57 -1.39 1.06 -0.45
N ILE A 58 -2.09 2.16 -0.17
CA ILE A 58 -2.81 2.38 1.07
C ILE A 58 -4.31 2.51 0.83
N ARG A 59 -5.07 2.61 1.93
CA ARG A 59 -6.52 2.80 1.91
C ARG A 59 -6.93 3.69 3.07
N ASP A 60 -8.10 4.31 2.98
CA ASP A 60 -8.72 4.97 4.15
C ASP A 60 -8.62 4.05 5.39
N PRO A 61 -8.06 4.53 6.51
CA PRO A 61 -7.75 3.70 7.67
C PRO A 61 -8.96 2.97 8.24
N LEU A 62 -10.12 3.62 8.27
CA LEU A 62 -11.33 3.06 8.84
C LEU A 62 -11.98 2.05 7.89
N GLU A 63 -12.09 2.38 6.60
CA GLU A 63 -12.56 1.43 5.59
C GLU A 63 -11.65 0.20 5.50
N ARG A 64 -10.34 0.37 5.68
CA ARG A 64 -9.38 -0.75 5.78
C ARG A 64 -9.68 -1.63 6.98
N LEU A 65 -9.87 -1.05 8.17
CA LEU A 65 -10.19 -1.80 9.39
C LEU A 65 -11.52 -2.54 9.26
N VAL A 66 -12.57 -1.87 8.77
CA VAL A 66 -13.88 -2.47 8.53
C VAL A 66 -13.79 -3.62 7.53
N SER A 67 -13.05 -3.43 6.43
CA SER A 67 -12.81 -4.50 5.45
C SER A 67 -12.09 -5.68 6.09
N HIS A 68 -11.09 -5.44 6.96
CA HIS A 68 -10.37 -6.50 7.66
C HIS A 68 -11.27 -7.25 8.67
N TYR A 69 -12.09 -6.51 9.42
CA TYR A 69 -13.04 -7.07 10.39
C TYR A 69 -14.00 -8.07 9.73
N TYR A 70 -14.61 -7.68 8.62
CA TYR A 70 -15.54 -8.53 7.89
C TYR A 70 -14.84 -9.62 7.10
N PHE A 71 -13.63 -9.38 6.60
CA PHE A 71 -12.80 -10.42 6.02
C PHE A 71 -12.62 -11.56 7.03
N LEU A 72 -12.15 -11.29 8.25
CA LEU A 72 -11.94 -12.32 9.27
C LEU A 72 -13.20 -13.18 9.51
N ARG A 73 -14.40 -12.60 9.40
CA ARG A 73 -15.70 -13.25 9.63
C ARG A 73 -16.21 -14.07 8.46
N PHE A 74 -16.20 -13.47 7.27
CA PHE A 74 -16.93 -14.01 6.10
C PHE A 74 -16.05 -14.54 5.00
N GLY A 75 -14.74 -14.28 5.06
CA GLY A 75 -13.85 -14.70 3.99
C GLY A 75 -13.79 -13.76 2.81
N ASP A 76 -13.11 -14.26 1.80
CA ASP A 76 -12.96 -13.64 0.50
C ASP A 76 -13.51 -14.60 -0.58
N ASP A 77 -13.81 -14.06 -1.75
CA ASP A 77 -14.28 -14.80 -2.93
C ASP A 77 -13.18 -15.62 -3.63
N PHE A 78 -11.90 -15.26 -3.42
CA PHE A 78 -10.74 -15.90 -4.05
C PHE A 78 -10.39 -17.27 -3.44
N ARG A 79 -10.55 -17.42 -2.12
CA ARG A 79 -10.34 -18.67 -1.37
C ARG A 79 -11.58 -18.99 -0.54
N PRO A 80 -12.71 -19.32 -1.19
CA PRO A 80 -14.01 -19.39 -0.55
C PRO A 80 -14.13 -20.52 0.49
N ASN A 81 -13.32 -21.58 0.35
CA ASN A 81 -13.43 -22.82 1.13
C ASN A 81 -12.51 -22.86 2.36
N VAL A 82 -11.80 -21.77 2.68
CA VAL A 82 -10.93 -21.72 3.86
C VAL A 82 -11.77 -21.61 5.12
N ILE A 83 -11.82 -22.68 5.92
CA ILE A 83 -12.57 -22.74 7.16
C ILE A 83 -11.89 -21.87 8.23
N ARG A 84 -12.56 -20.78 8.64
CA ARG A 84 -12.08 -19.85 9.66
C ARG A 84 -12.60 -20.27 11.04
N LYS A 85 -11.86 -21.19 11.68
CA LYS A 85 -12.23 -21.80 12.97
C LYS A 85 -12.09 -20.87 14.20
N ARG A 86 -11.50 -19.69 14.03
CA ARG A 86 -11.17 -18.78 15.15
C ARG A 86 -12.38 -18.09 15.81
N MET A 87 -13.56 -18.10 15.20
CA MET A 87 -14.74 -17.39 15.73
C MET A 87 -15.95 -18.30 15.86
N ASN A 88 -16.58 -18.20 17.02
CA ASN A 88 -17.88 -18.80 17.32
C ASN A 88 -18.97 -18.15 16.46
N HIS A 89 -20.11 -18.83 16.30
CA HIS A 89 -21.20 -18.38 15.42
C HIS A 89 -21.69 -16.96 15.75
N SER A 90 -21.90 -16.64 17.02
CA SER A 90 -22.34 -15.31 17.46
C SER A 90 -21.31 -14.22 17.16
N GLY A 91 -20.01 -14.49 17.30
CA GLY A 91 -18.95 -13.55 16.94
C GLY A 91 -18.85 -13.31 15.43
N ARG A 92 -19.22 -14.30 14.62
CA ARG A 92 -19.23 -14.19 13.15
C ARG A 92 -20.35 -13.28 12.64
N GLN A 93 -21.49 -13.26 13.31
CA GLN A 93 -22.66 -12.46 12.90
C GLN A 93 -22.67 -11.04 13.49
N GLN A 94 -21.83 -10.76 14.49
CA GLN A 94 -21.71 -9.43 15.09
C GLN A 94 -21.29 -8.39 14.05
N THR A 95 -22.06 -7.31 13.92
CA THR A 95 -21.71 -6.19 13.04
C THR A 95 -20.51 -5.41 13.57
N PHE A 96 -19.85 -4.61 12.73
CA PHE A 96 -18.75 -3.75 13.17
C PHE A 96 -19.24 -2.73 14.20
N ASP A 97 -20.42 -2.14 13.97
CA ASP A 97 -21.04 -1.20 14.90
C ASP A 97 -21.31 -1.83 16.27
N ASP A 98 -21.90 -3.03 16.31
CA ASP A 98 -22.12 -3.74 17.58
C ASP A 98 -20.80 -4.08 18.27
N CYS A 99 -19.76 -4.43 17.50
CA CYS A 99 -18.44 -4.67 18.08
C CYS A 99 -17.91 -3.43 18.79
N VAL A 100 -17.99 -2.27 18.13
CA VAL A 100 -17.51 -0.99 18.70
C VAL A 100 -18.32 -0.61 19.94
N LEU A 101 -19.65 -0.72 19.88
CA LEU A 101 -20.54 -0.43 21.01
C LEU A 101 -20.24 -1.32 22.23
N ASN A 102 -19.90 -2.59 21.99
CA ASN A 102 -19.60 -3.55 23.06
C ASN A 102 -18.11 -3.56 23.46
N GLY A 103 -17.27 -2.70 22.91
CA GLY A 103 -15.83 -2.67 23.21
C GLY A 103 -15.07 -3.93 22.78
N GLY A 104 -15.49 -4.56 21.68
CA GLY A 104 -14.88 -5.79 21.16
C GLY A 104 -13.39 -5.64 20.79
N LEU A 105 -12.68 -6.76 20.68
CA LEU A 105 -11.22 -6.78 20.52
C LEU A 105 -10.73 -6.52 19.09
N ASP A 106 -11.59 -6.70 18.07
CA ASP A 106 -11.23 -6.60 16.64
C ASP A 106 -11.56 -5.22 16.01
N CYS A 107 -12.06 -4.29 16.81
CA CYS A 107 -12.73 -3.07 16.34
C CYS A 107 -12.42 -1.86 17.24
N GLN A 108 -11.24 -1.85 17.87
CA GLN A 108 -10.83 -0.77 18.75
C GLN A 108 -10.09 0.32 17.96
N PRO A 109 -10.12 1.59 18.40
CA PRO A 109 -9.38 2.67 17.72
C PRO A 109 -7.88 2.41 17.53
N LYS A 110 -7.25 1.64 18.43
CA LYS A 110 -5.84 1.23 18.30
C LYS A 110 -5.57 0.33 17.09
N ASP A 111 -6.58 -0.41 16.61
CA ASP A 111 -6.45 -1.37 15.50
C ASP A 111 -6.37 -0.66 14.13
N LEU A 112 -6.57 0.66 14.11
CA LEU A 112 -6.26 1.50 12.96
C LEU A 112 -4.74 1.57 12.69
N TRP A 113 -3.90 1.44 13.72
CA TRP A 113 -2.44 1.63 13.67
C TRP A 113 -1.73 0.52 12.88
N VAL A 114 -1.68 0.68 11.57
CA VAL A 114 -1.16 -0.33 10.64
C VAL A 114 -0.37 0.31 9.51
N GLN A 115 -0.84 1.39 8.89
CA GLN A 115 -0.19 1.93 7.70
C GLN A 115 1.01 2.77 8.11
N VAL A 116 0.85 3.71 9.03
CA VAL A 116 1.97 4.52 9.56
C VAL A 116 3.16 3.67 10.00
N PRO A 117 3.00 2.65 10.87
CA PRO A 117 4.14 1.83 11.27
C PRO A 117 4.76 1.01 10.12
N PHE A 118 3.96 0.63 9.11
CA PHE A 118 4.45 -0.11 7.96
C PHE A 118 5.46 0.71 7.14
N PHE A 119 5.22 2.01 6.99
CA PHE A 119 6.14 2.93 6.30
C PHE A 119 7.23 3.47 7.24
N CYS A 120 6.94 3.70 8.52
CA CYS A 120 7.93 4.15 9.51
C CYS A 120 9.07 3.12 9.67
N GLY A 121 8.75 1.82 9.58
CA GLY A 121 9.73 0.74 9.52
C GLY A 121 9.89 -0.01 10.85
N HIS A 122 11.11 -0.48 11.10
CA HIS A 122 11.37 -1.49 12.13
C HIS A 122 11.66 -0.94 13.54
N ALA A 123 11.82 0.38 13.68
CA ALA A 123 12.13 1.00 14.97
C ALA A 123 11.01 0.80 16.01
N ALA A 124 11.35 0.76 17.29
CA ALA A 124 10.40 0.49 18.36
C ALA A 124 9.30 1.57 18.44
N TYR A 125 9.69 2.85 18.29
CA TYR A 125 8.77 3.98 18.39
C TYR A 125 7.69 3.97 17.29
N CYS A 126 7.97 3.37 16.12
CA CYS A 126 6.99 3.20 15.05
C CYS A 126 5.77 2.41 15.52
N ARG A 127 5.96 1.46 16.45
CA ARG A 127 4.92 0.54 16.90
C ARG A 127 4.05 1.11 18.03
N ILE A 128 4.39 2.29 18.54
CA ILE A 128 3.61 2.97 19.59
C ILE A 128 2.39 3.63 18.91
N PRO A 129 1.16 3.16 19.17
CA PRO A 129 -0.02 3.70 18.49
C PRO A 129 -0.20 5.18 18.78
N GLY A 130 -0.43 5.97 17.72
CA GLY A 130 -0.63 7.41 17.85
C GLY A 130 0.65 8.22 18.14
N ASN A 131 1.83 7.65 17.86
CA ASN A 131 3.09 8.38 17.97
C ASN A 131 3.26 9.38 16.80
N PRO A 132 3.36 10.70 17.07
CA PRO A 132 3.57 11.70 16.02
C PRO A 132 4.93 11.60 15.32
N GLU A 133 5.97 11.11 16.00
CA GLU A 133 7.28 10.92 15.36
C GLU A 133 7.22 9.84 14.28
N ALA A 134 6.44 8.78 14.53
CA ALA A 134 6.22 7.72 13.55
C ALA A 134 5.52 8.23 12.29
N LEU A 135 4.60 9.20 12.43
CA LEU A 135 3.94 9.86 11.30
C LEU A 135 4.96 10.60 10.43
N GLU A 136 5.79 11.44 11.04
CA GLU A 136 6.75 12.27 10.30
C GLU A 136 7.82 11.41 9.62
N THR A 137 8.29 10.34 10.27
CA THR A 137 9.17 9.36 9.62
C THR A 137 8.44 8.68 8.46
N ALA A 138 7.21 8.20 8.63
CA ALA A 138 6.46 7.55 7.55
C ALA A 138 6.26 8.47 6.33
N LYS A 139 5.89 9.73 6.54
CA LYS A 139 5.76 10.73 5.45
C LYS A 139 7.07 10.93 4.71
N ARG A 140 8.18 11.10 5.44
CA ARG A 140 9.52 11.25 4.87
C ARG A 140 9.90 10.05 4.01
N ARG A 141 9.65 8.82 4.50
CA ARG A 141 9.91 7.59 3.74
C ARG A 141 9.11 7.56 2.44
N VAL A 142 7.84 7.95 2.47
CA VAL A 142 7.01 8.04 1.25
C VAL A 142 7.66 8.95 0.19
N THR A 143 8.19 10.10 0.58
CA THR A 143 8.79 11.06 -0.36
C THR A 143 10.22 10.75 -0.77
N GLU A 144 11.00 10.13 0.10
CA GLU A 144 12.44 9.91 -0.11
C GLU A 144 12.78 8.50 -0.61
N ASP A 145 12.02 7.47 -0.21
CA ASP A 145 12.39 6.07 -0.41
C ASP A 145 11.41 5.27 -1.29
N TYR A 146 10.15 5.71 -1.43
CA TYR A 146 9.16 5.05 -2.27
C TYR A 146 9.08 5.73 -3.64
N LEU A 147 9.10 4.94 -4.71
CA LEU A 147 8.90 5.47 -6.06
C LEU A 147 7.46 5.95 -6.27
N LEU A 148 6.49 5.15 -5.80
CA LEU A 148 5.07 5.47 -5.88
C LEU A 148 4.31 4.74 -4.78
N VAL A 149 3.40 5.46 -4.12
CA VAL A 149 2.44 4.89 -3.18
C VAL A 149 1.03 5.19 -3.69
N GLY A 150 0.30 4.15 -4.08
CA GLY A 150 -1.05 4.26 -4.62
C GLY A 150 -2.14 4.30 -3.54
N LEU A 151 -3.37 4.53 -4.01
CA LEU A 151 -4.59 4.43 -3.21
C LEU A 151 -5.44 3.29 -3.73
N THR A 152 -6.05 2.53 -2.83
CA THR A 152 -6.86 1.35 -3.19
C THR A 152 -8.08 1.75 -4.04
N GLU A 153 -8.68 2.90 -3.75
CA GLU A 153 -9.82 3.45 -4.48
C GLU A 153 -9.44 4.11 -5.83
N GLU A 154 -8.15 4.31 -6.09
CA GLU A 154 -7.62 4.84 -7.36
C GLU A 154 -6.67 3.81 -8.01
N PHE A 155 -7.04 2.53 -7.96
CA PHE A 155 -6.20 1.42 -8.41
C PHE A 155 -5.85 1.51 -9.90
N ASP A 156 -6.81 1.89 -10.74
CA ASP A 156 -6.63 2.02 -12.18
C ASP A 156 -5.56 3.08 -12.50
N GLU A 157 -5.63 4.24 -11.83
CA GLU A 157 -4.60 5.30 -11.91
C GLU A 157 -3.23 4.77 -11.49
N PHE A 158 -3.17 4.04 -10.37
CA PHE A 158 -1.91 3.49 -9.85
C PHE A 158 -1.26 2.52 -10.85
N VAL A 159 -2.03 1.60 -11.44
CA VAL A 159 -1.48 0.64 -12.40
C VAL A 159 -1.06 1.33 -13.71
N THR A 160 -1.84 2.29 -14.21
CA THR A 160 -1.44 3.08 -15.40
C THR A 160 -0.12 3.82 -15.16
N LEU A 161 0.09 4.40 -13.97
CA LEU A 161 1.35 5.05 -13.63
C LEU A 161 2.51 4.05 -13.52
N LEU A 162 2.29 2.87 -12.94
CA LEU A 162 3.33 1.82 -12.84
C LEU A 162 3.76 1.31 -14.21
N GLU A 163 2.84 1.16 -15.16
CA GLU A 163 3.17 0.77 -16.53
C GLU A 163 4.11 1.77 -17.21
N LYS A 164 3.92 3.07 -16.96
CA LYS A 164 4.82 4.12 -17.46
C LYS A 164 6.15 4.20 -16.72
N LEU A 165 6.12 4.12 -15.39
CA LEU A 165 7.29 4.33 -14.53
C LEU A 165 8.22 3.12 -14.49
N LEU A 166 7.66 1.90 -14.60
CA LEU A 166 8.38 0.63 -14.50
C LEU A 166 7.95 -0.35 -15.60
N PRO A 167 8.09 0.00 -16.89
CA PRO A 167 7.59 -0.81 -18.01
C PRO A 167 8.18 -2.22 -18.05
N ARG A 168 9.42 -2.41 -17.58
CA ARG A 168 10.05 -3.75 -17.49
C ARG A 168 9.24 -4.75 -16.65
N PHE A 169 8.44 -4.27 -15.69
CA PHE A 169 7.59 -5.12 -14.85
C PHE A 169 6.11 -5.04 -15.22
N PHE A 170 5.63 -3.87 -15.65
CA PHE A 170 4.20 -3.57 -15.75
C PHE A 170 3.70 -3.26 -17.16
N GLN A 171 4.52 -3.40 -18.20
CA GLN A 171 4.05 -3.26 -19.58
C GLN A 171 2.91 -4.24 -19.89
N GLY A 172 1.82 -3.73 -20.46
CA GLY A 172 0.58 -4.46 -20.74
C GLY A 172 -0.37 -4.60 -19.54
N SER A 173 -0.10 -3.97 -18.40
CA SER A 173 -0.95 -4.12 -17.22
C SER A 173 -2.31 -3.45 -17.43
N THR A 174 -2.37 -2.29 -18.08
CA THR A 174 -3.66 -1.62 -18.36
C THR A 174 -4.55 -2.49 -19.24
N ASP A 175 -3.99 -3.14 -20.25
CA ASP A 175 -4.74 -4.00 -21.18
C ASP A 175 -5.30 -5.23 -20.46
N LEU A 176 -4.53 -5.80 -19.52
CA LEU A 176 -4.99 -6.90 -18.68
C LEU A 176 -6.16 -6.49 -17.77
N LEU A 177 -6.14 -5.26 -17.23
CA LEU A 177 -7.21 -4.77 -16.36
C LEU A 177 -8.51 -4.44 -17.11
N GLN A 178 -8.41 -4.09 -18.39
CA GLN A 178 -9.55 -3.85 -19.28
C GLN A 178 -10.26 -5.16 -19.70
N GLY A 179 -9.62 -6.32 -19.53
CA GLY A 179 -10.17 -7.64 -19.87
C GLY A 179 -11.34 -8.10 -18.98
N SER A 180 -12.15 -9.03 -19.50
CA SER A 180 -13.45 -9.45 -18.96
C SER A 180 -13.48 -10.06 -17.56
N ASP A 181 -12.32 -10.39 -16.98
CA ASP A 181 -12.23 -10.99 -15.63
C ASP A 181 -12.02 -9.94 -14.52
N GLY A 182 -11.76 -8.69 -14.90
CA GLY A 182 -11.48 -7.59 -13.96
C GLY A 182 -10.29 -7.86 -13.03
N TRP A 183 -10.12 -6.99 -12.03
CA TRP A 183 -9.00 -7.08 -11.06
C TRP A 183 -9.44 -7.19 -9.60
N HIS A 184 -10.74 -7.12 -9.35
CA HIS A 184 -11.32 -7.16 -8.01
C HIS A 184 -11.26 -8.58 -7.42
N LEU A 185 -10.05 -9.08 -7.21
CA LEU A 185 -9.78 -10.31 -6.50
C LEU A 185 -9.92 -10.08 -5.00
N ARG A 186 -10.35 -11.11 -4.27
CA ARG A 186 -10.43 -11.15 -2.81
C ARG A 186 -11.42 -10.15 -2.22
N ARG A 187 -12.58 -9.94 -2.85
CA ARG A 187 -13.64 -9.13 -2.26
C ARG A 187 -14.16 -9.83 -1.02
N THR A 188 -14.36 -9.06 0.05
CA THR A 188 -14.98 -9.57 1.27
C THR A 188 -16.45 -9.87 0.98
N LYS A 189 -16.87 -11.12 1.18
CA LYS A 189 -18.17 -11.65 0.73
C LYS A 189 -19.38 -10.91 1.30
N HIS A 190 -19.25 -10.31 2.49
CA HIS A 190 -20.29 -9.50 3.12
C HIS A 190 -19.65 -8.34 3.91
N LYS A 191 -19.92 -7.10 3.50
CA LYS A 191 -19.51 -5.88 4.22
C LYS A 191 -20.76 -5.04 4.45
N LEU A 192 -21.00 -4.65 5.70
CA LEU A 192 -22.08 -3.70 6.02
C LEU A 192 -21.50 -2.29 6.13
N PRO A 193 -22.26 -1.25 5.75
CA PRO A 193 -21.87 0.12 6.01
C PRO A 193 -21.88 0.39 7.52
N ILE A 194 -20.92 1.19 8.00
CA ILE A 194 -20.86 1.60 9.41
C ILE A 194 -21.76 2.82 9.66
N ASN A 195 -22.22 2.98 10.89
CA ASN A 195 -23.06 4.09 11.34
C ASN A 195 -22.25 5.38 11.60
N ALA A 196 -22.93 6.52 11.60
CA ALA A 196 -22.31 7.82 11.86
C ALA A 196 -21.76 7.93 13.30
N SER A 197 -22.47 7.37 14.29
CA SER A 197 -22.03 7.29 15.68
C SER A 197 -20.72 6.50 15.82
N THR A 198 -20.63 5.34 15.15
CA THR A 198 -19.40 4.53 15.11
C THR A 198 -18.24 5.30 14.50
N ARG A 199 -18.47 6.02 13.38
CA ARG A 199 -17.43 6.89 12.79
C ARG A 199 -16.95 7.96 13.76
N ALA A 200 -17.83 8.55 14.55
CA ALA A 200 -17.46 9.58 15.53
C ALA A 200 -16.51 9.02 16.60
N VAL A 201 -16.75 7.80 17.11
CA VAL A 201 -15.87 7.14 18.10
C VAL A 201 -14.43 7.04 17.61
N PHE A 202 -14.21 6.74 16.33
CA PHE A 202 -12.84 6.68 15.78
C PHE A 202 -12.24 8.06 15.56
N ARG A 203 -13.02 9.04 15.08
CA ARG A 203 -12.53 10.40 14.76
C ARG A 203 -11.91 11.11 15.96
N ASP A 204 -12.43 10.84 17.15
CA ASP A 204 -11.93 11.43 18.39
C ASP A 204 -10.60 10.79 18.88
N SER A 205 -10.20 9.65 18.30
CA SER A 205 -8.99 8.95 18.71
C SER A 205 -7.72 9.54 18.09
N ARG A 206 -6.66 9.64 18.88
CA ARG A 206 -5.34 10.10 18.41
C ARG A 206 -4.77 9.20 17.30
N VAL A 207 -5.04 7.90 17.38
CA VAL A 207 -4.59 6.91 16.38
C VAL A 207 -5.23 7.20 15.02
N TRP A 208 -6.55 7.44 14.99
CA TRP A 208 -7.24 7.82 13.75
C TRP A 208 -6.72 9.14 13.20
N GLN A 209 -6.54 10.17 14.03
CA GLN A 209 -6.04 11.47 13.55
C GLN A 209 -4.71 11.34 12.82
N ILE A 210 -3.80 10.51 13.34
CA ILE A 210 -2.49 10.31 12.72
C ILE A 210 -2.58 9.44 11.46
N GLU A 211 -3.28 8.30 11.52
CA GLU A 211 -3.47 7.43 10.35
C GLU A 211 -4.19 8.16 9.21
N GLN A 212 -5.19 8.99 9.53
CA GLN A 212 -5.89 9.82 8.55
C GLN A 212 -4.96 10.89 7.98
N ALA A 213 -4.17 11.58 8.81
CA ALA A 213 -3.20 12.57 8.35
C ALA A 213 -2.16 11.95 7.41
N PHE A 214 -1.72 10.72 7.68
CA PHE A 214 -0.84 9.97 6.79
C PHE A 214 -1.52 9.62 5.46
N TYR A 215 -2.76 9.13 5.50
CA TYR A 215 -3.52 8.80 4.31
C TYR A 215 -3.77 10.03 3.41
N GLU A 216 -4.18 11.16 3.99
CA GLU A 216 -4.39 12.41 3.24
C GLU A 216 -3.08 12.94 2.64
N PHE A 217 -1.96 12.81 3.35
CA PHE A 217 -0.63 13.15 2.82
C PHE A 217 -0.28 12.29 1.60
N VAL A 218 -0.37 10.96 1.71
CA VAL A 218 -0.07 10.06 0.60
C VAL A 218 -1.02 10.30 -0.58
N ARG A 219 -2.30 10.59 -0.31
CA ARG A 219 -3.26 10.96 -1.36
C ARG A 219 -2.82 12.22 -2.10
N ALA A 220 -2.36 13.25 -1.40
CA ALA A 220 -1.87 14.47 -2.02
C ALA A 220 -0.62 14.22 -2.88
N GLU A 221 0.35 13.44 -2.39
CA GLU A 221 1.55 13.05 -3.14
C GLU A 221 1.19 12.25 -4.40
N PHE A 222 0.31 11.25 -4.28
CA PHE A 222 -0.13 10.42 -5.39
C PHE A 222 -0.75 11.25 -6.52
N TRP A 223 -1.69 12.13 -6.20
CA TRP A 223 -2.34 12.99 -7.20
C TRP A 223 -1.39 14.03 -7.78
N THR A 224 -0.41 14.52 -7.01
CA THR A 224 0.63 15.42 -7.51
C THR A 224 1.48 14.73 -8.58
N ILE A 225 1.95 13.51 -8.30
CA ILE A 225 2.73 12.70 -9.26
C ILE A 225 1.89 12.38 -10.50
N ARG A 226 0.65 11.93 -10.29
CA ARG A 226 -0.28 11.60 -11.38
C ARG A 226 -0.48 12.79 -12.33
N ASN A 227 -0.80 13.97 -11.78
CA ASN A 227 -1.09 15.17 -12.56
C ASN A 227 0.16 15.76 -13.24
N ALA A 228 1.36 15.42 -12.76
CA ALA A 228 2.62 15.75 -13.42
C ALA A 228 2.96 14.82 -14.60
N LEU A 229 2.29 13.67 -14.72
CA LEU A 229 2.53 12.68 -15.77
C LEU A 229 1.41 12.58 -16.81
N ILE A 230 0.16 12.82 -16.40
CA ILE A 230 -1.03 12.62 -17.23
C ILE A 230 -1.93 13.85 -17.17
N HIS A 231 -2.30 14.38 -18.33
CA HIS A 231 -3.41 15.32 -18.48
C HIS A 231 -4.71 14.56 -18.74
N GLY A 232 -5.77 14.89 -17.99
CA GLY A 232 -7.10 14.33 -18.23
C GLY A 232 -7.90 14.10 -16.95
N PRO A 233 -9.19 13.72 -17.11
CA PRO A 233 -10.04 13.30 -16.00
C PRO A 233 -9.51 12.00 -15.38
N ARG A 234 -10.14 11.53 -14.30
CA ARG A 234 -9.78 10.25 -13.68
C ARG A 234 -9.89 9.09 -14.66
N ILE A 235 -8.97 8.13 -14.53
CA ILE A 235 -8.92 6.92 -15.35
C ILE A 235 -9.94 5.90 -14.81
N ASP A 236 -10.81 5.42 -15.68
CA ASP A 236 -11.67 4.26 -15.44
C ASP A 236 -11.42 3.27 -16.57
N LEU A 237 -10.70 2.17 -16.27
CA LEU A 237 -10.33 1.17 -17.27
C LEU A 237 -11.52 0.28 -17.66
N HIS A 238 -12.66 0.37 -16.98
CA HIS A 238 -13.85 -0.46 -17.27
C HIS A 238 -14.85 0.23 -18.19
N GLN A 239 -14.67 1.52 -18.47
CA GLN A 239 -15.51 2.27 -19.40
C GLN A 239 -14.91 2.25 -20.81
N ILE A 240 -15.72 1.81 -21.79
CA ILE A 240 -15.37 1.73 -23.23
C ILE A 240 -15.04 3.12 -23.82
N SER A 241 -15.43 4.20 -23.13
CA SER A 241 -15.23 5.58 -23.55
C SER A 241 -14.56 6.40 -22.45
N THR A 242 -13.24 6.48 -22.50
CA THR A 242 -12.54 7.67 -21.99
C THR A 242 -11.50 8.11 -22.99
N GLN A 243 -11.86 9.15 -23.75
CA GLN A 243 -10.96 9.83 -24.67
C GLN A 243 -9.94 10.66 -23.88
N VAL A 244 -8.68 10.33 -24.15
CA VAL A 244 -7.45 11.13 -24.05
C VAL A 244 -6.90 11.42 -22.64
N ASN A 245 -6.26 10.41 -22.05
CA ASN A 245 -5.10 10.65 -21.19
C ASN A 245 -3.91 10.97 -22.09
N GLN A 246 -3.50 12.25 -22.16
CA GLN A 246 -2.24 12.59 -22.82
C GLN A 246 -1.12 12.50 -21.80
N TRP A 247 -0.17 11.60 -22.06
CA TRP A 247 1.08 11.60 -21.31
C TRP A 247 1.81 12.91 -21.55
N ILE A 248 2.29 13.52 -20.48
CA ILE A 248 3.18 14.67 -20.58
C ILE A 248 4.50 14.18 -21.18
N GLU A 249 4.88 14.75 -22.32
CA GLU A 249 6.11 14.40 -23.02
C GLU A 249 7.36 14.84 -22.24
N GLN A 250 8.50 14.25 -22.56
CA GLN A 250 9.77 14.62 -21.97
C GLN A 250 10.11 16.09 -22.29
N LYS A 251 10.24 16.92 -21.25
CA LYS A 251 10.55 18.36 -21.38
C LYS A 251 12.01 18.72 -21.12
N PHE A 252 12.91 17.73 -21.03
CA PHE A 252 14.34 17.97 -20.85
C PHE A 252 15.15 17.35 -21.98
N PHE A 253 16.21 18.04 -22.38
CA PHE A 253 17.21 17.58 -23.34
C PHE A 253 18.58 18.04 -22.87
N PHE A 254 19.62 17.27 -23.19
CA PHE A 254 20.99 17.68 -22.92
C PHE A 254 21.48 18.59 -24.04
N GLN A 255 22.02 19.76 -23.70
CA GLN A 255 22.66 20.69 -24.63
C GLN A 255 24.07 21.02 -24.14
N ARG A 256 24.99 21.26 -25.08
CA ARG A 256 26.38 21.69 -24.79
C ARG A 256 27.16 20.68 -23.95
N THR A 257 27.02 19.39 -24.26
CA THR A 257 27.96 18.35 -23.81
C THR A 257 29.33 18.66 -24.40
N ARG A 258 30.36 18.83 -23.55
CA ARG A 258 31.74 19.09 -23.98
C ARG A 258 32.68 18.02 -23.40
N PRO A 259 33.80 17.68 -24.07
CA PRO A 259 34.19 18.09 -25.43
C PRO A 259 34.02 16.98 -26.48
N ASP A 260 33.61 17.37 -27.69
CA ASP A 260 33.57 16.52 -28.90
C ASP A 260 34.94 16.38 -29.59
N THR A 261 36.05 16.49 -28.85
CA THR A 261 37.42 16.34 -29.37
C THR A 261 38.31 15.70 -28.32
N VAL A 262 38.72 14.46 -28.59
CA VAL A 262 40.01 13.92 -28.14
C VAL A 262 40.75 13.65 -29.44
N ASP A 263 41.65 14.58 -29.78
CA ASP A 263 42.74 14.32 -30.74
C ASP A 263 43.64 13.18 -30.23
#